data_AF-A0A537E632-F1
#
_entry.id   AF-A0A537E632-F1
#
_cell.length_a   1.000
_cell.length_b   1.000
_cell.length_c   1.000
_cell.angle_alpha   90.00
_cell.angle_beta   90.00
_cell.angle_gamma   90.00
#
_symmetry.space_group_name_H-M   'P 1'
#
loop_
_entity.id
_entity.type
_entity.pdbx_description
1 polymer ?
#
loop_
_entity_poly.entity_id
_entity_poly.type
_entity_poly.pdbx_seq_one_letter_code
_entity_poly.pdbx_strand_id
1 'polypeptide(L)' 'MAPPKTPPDPRALKRKVSSQILQLPGVSGIGVPKGRLTVYLEVDSQDIRNRVRDVLKTVSPEADVVFLVTGKFSKQDPD' A
#
# COMPACT_ATOMS: atom_id res chain seq x y z
N MET A 1 -11.35 15.79 25.81
CA MET A 1 -10.23 14.86 25.54
C MET A 1 -10.01 14.81 24.05
N ALA A 2 -8.88 15.33 23.54
CA ALA A 2 -8.50 15.11 22.15
C ALA A 2 -8.10 13.64 21.98
N PRO A 3 -8.42 12.96 20.86
CA PRO A 3 -7.94 11.62 20.62
C PRO A 3 -6.41 11.64 20.63
N PRO A 4 -5.73 10.63 21.19
CA PRO A 4 -4.29 10.56 21.12
C PRO A 4 -3.90 10.58 19.64
N LYS A 5 -3.07 11.55 19.24
CA LYS A 5 -2.34 11.57 17.97
C LYS A 5 -1.35 10.41 18.00
N THR A 6 -1.88 9.20 17.97
CA THR A 6 -1.13 7.97 17.86
C THR A 6 -0.57 7.98 16.45
N PRO A 7 0.75 7.74 16.25
CA PRO A 7 1.29 7.60 14.91
C PRO A 7 0.41 6.59 14.14
N PRO A 8 0.06 6.87 12.88
CA PRO A 8 -0.92 6.10 12.14
C PRO A 8 -0.49 4.63 12.14
N ASP A 9 -1.26 3.77 12.81
CA ASP A 9 -0.93 2.36 12.89
C ASP A 9 -0.89 1.81 11.45
N PRO A 10 0.27 1.33 10.98
CA PRO A 10 0.46 1.02 9.57
C PRO A 10 -0.40 -0.18 9.14
N ARG A 11 -0.82 -1.05 10.09
CA ARG A 11 -1.79 -2.12 9.82
C ARG A 11 -3.21 -1.58 9.74
N ALA A 12 -3.58 -0.60 10.56
CA ALA A 12 -4.88 0.07 10.44
C ALA A 12 -4.96 0.88 9.15
N LEU A 13 -3.87 1.56 8.77
CA LEU A 13 -3.76 2.27 7.50
C LEU A 13 -3.90 1.31 6.33
N LYS A 14 -3.13 0.21 6.29
CA LYS A 14 -3.30 -0.85 5.28
C LYS A 14 -4.75 -1.27 5.15
N ARG A 15 -5.46 -1.57 6.26
CA ARG A 15 -6.86 -2.00 6.21
C ARG A 15 -7.80 -0.97 5.58
N LYS A 16 -7.52 0.32 5.72
CA LYS A 16 -8.31 1.39 5.10
C LYS A 16 -8.02 1.54 3.61
N VAL A 17 -6.76 1.49 3.22
CA VAL A 17 -6.34 1.76 1.83
C VAL A 17 -6.21 0.50 0.96
N SER A 18 -6.22 -0.70 1.55
CA SER A 18 -5.94 -1.94 0.82
C SER A 18 -6.91 -2.18 -0.31
N SER A 19 -8.20 -1.96 -0.09
CA SER A 19 -9.22 -2.18 -1.13
C SER A 19 -9.04 -1.22 -2.30
N GLN A 20 -8.68 0.03 -2.05
CA GLN A 20 -8.45 1.03 -3.10
C GLN A 20 -7.13 0.77 -3.86
N ILE A 21 -6.05 0.47 -3.12
CA ILE A 21 -4.73 0.23 -3.71
C ILE A 21 -4.72 -1.07 -4.53
N LEU A 22 -5.39 -2.13 -4.07
CA LEU A 22 -5.49 -3.40 -4.81
C LEU A 22 -6.34 -3.29 -6.09
N GLN A 23 -7.17 -2.25 -6.24
CA GLN A 23 -7.91 -1.97 -7.48
C GLN A 23 -7.08 -1.19 -8.50
N LEU A 24 -5.89 -0.67 -8.12
CA LEU A 24 -5.05 0.05 -9.05
C LEU A 24 -4.36 -0.91 -10.02
N PRO A 25 -4.48 -0.71 -11.34
CA PRO A 25 -3.82 -1.56 -12.33
C PRO A 25 -2.30 -1.47 -12.17
N GLY A 26 -1.65 -2.63 -12.14
CA GLY A 26 -0.21 -2.80 -11.94
C GLY A 26 0.24 -2.84 -10.47
N VAL A 27 -0.69 -2.83 -9.51
CA VAL A 27 -0.42 -3.23 -8.12
C VAL A 27 -0.64 -4.74 -7.98
N SER A 28 0.37 -5.46 -7.53
CA SER A 28 0.30 -6.89 -7.25
C SER A 28 -0.16 -7.20 -5.83
N GLY A 29 0.06 -6.28 -4.89
CA GLY A 29 -0.32 -6.52 -3.49
C GLY A 29 0.00 -5.38 -2.54
N ILE A 30 -0.43 -5.53 -1.28
CA ILE A 30 -0.11 -4.58 -0.19
C ILE A 30 0.13 -5.30 1.14
N GLY A 31 1.20 -4.92 1.81
CA GLY A 31 1.69 -5.53 3.05
C GLY A 31 2.13 -4.50 4.08
N VAL A 32 2.47 -4.99 5.27
CA VAL A 32 3.12 -4.18 6.32
C VAL A 32 4.36 -4.91 6.87
N PRO A 33 5.33 -5.29 6.03
CA PRO A 33 6.54 -5.95 6.51
C PRO A 33 7.31 -5.03 7.45
N LYS A 34 7.78 -5.59 8.58
CA LYS A 34 8.56 -4.85 9.60
C LYS A 34 7.88 -3.55 10.09
N GLY A 35 6.55 -3.49 10.05
CA GLY A 35 5.81 -2.30 10.49
C GLY A 35 5.77 -1.15 9.49
N ARG A 36 6.17 -1.34 8.23
CA ARG A 36 6.10 -0.30 7.19
C ARG A 36 5.13 -0.67 6.10
N LEU A 37 4.29 0.27 5.68
CA LEU A 37 3.38 0.03 4.56
C LEU A 37 4.20 -0.24 3.30
N THR A 38 4.00 -1.40 2.68
CA THR A 38 4.70 -1.78 1.45
C THR A 38 3.70 -2.14 0.38
N VAL A 39 3.81 -1.49 -0.78
CA VAL A 39 2.99 -1.77 -1.95
C VAL A 39 3.84 -2.52 -2.95
N TYR A 40 3.35 -3.69 -3.33
CA TYR A 40 3.96 -4.56 -4.32
C TYR A 40 3.42 -4.17 -5.69
N LEU A 41 4.31 -3.92 -6.65
CA LEU A 41 4.00 -3.51 -8.01
C LEU A 41 4.38 -4.62 -8.99
N GLU A 42 3.58 -4.76 -10.05
CA GLU A 42 3.88 -5.68 -11.14
C GLU A 42 5.04 -5.19 -12.00
N VAL A 43 5.12 -3.86 -12.20
CA VAL A 43 6.14 -3.20 -12.99
C VAL A 43 6.59 -1.93 -12.27
N ASP A 44 7.82 -1.49 -12.52
CA ASP A 44 8.24 -0.19 -12.02
C ASP A 44 7.58 0.93 -12.83
N SER A 45 6.54 1.54 -12.26
CA SER A 45 5.81 2.63 -12.91
C SER A 45 5.60 3.79 -11.95
N GLN A 46 6.09 4.96 -12.37
CA GLN A 46 5.96 6.19 -11.60
C GLN A 46 4.49 6.65 -11.50
N ASP A 47 3.69 6.42 -12.54
CA ASP A 47 2.24 6.69 -12.52
C ASP A 47 1.52 5.91 -11.42
N ILE A 48 1.83 4.63 -11.25
CA ILE A 48 1.22 3.80 -10.20
C ILE A 48 1.66 4.29 -8.82
N ARG A 49 2.96 4.59 -8.65
CA ARG A 49 3.48 5.16 -7.39
C ARG A 49 2.78 6.47 -7.03
N ASN A 50 2.54 7.34 -8.01
CA ASN A 50 1.82 8.61 -7.81
C ASN A 50 0.36 8.37 -7.40
N ARG A 51 -0.36 7.47 -8.09
CA ARG A 51 -1.75 7.12 -7.73
C ARG A 51 -1.85 6.55 -6.32
N VAL A 52 -0.95 5.65 -5.93
CA VAL A 52 -0.89 5.10 -4.57
C VAL A 52 -0.62 6.21 -3.55
N ARG A 53 0.30 7.13 -3.86
CA ARG A 53 0.57 8.29 -3.01
C ARG A 53 -0.63 9.19 -2.84
N ASP A 54 -1.41 9.43 -3.90
CA ASP A 54 -2.61 10.26 -3.81
C ASP A 54 -3.69 9.60 -2.95
N VAL A 55 -3.89 8.28 -3.08
CA VAL A 55 -4.77 7.53 -2.17
C VAL A 55 -4.28 7.67 -0.73
N LEU A 56 -2.98 7.54 -0.48
CA LEU A 56 -2.42 7.67 0.86
C LEU A 56 -2.55 9.09 1.43
N LYS A 57 -2.36 10.14 0.63
CA LYS A 57 -2.53 11.53 1.07
C LYS A 57 -3.92 11.80 1.65
N THR A 58 -4.97 11.17 1.12
CA THR A 58 -6.34 11.36 1.62
C THR A 58 -6.56 10.79 3.02
N VAL A 59 -5.79 9.76 3.41
CA VAL A 59 -5.97 9.04 4.67
C VAL A 59 -4.88 9.39 5.69
N SER A 60 -3.64 9.50 5.23
CA SER A 60 -2.47 9.84 6.04
C SER A 60 -1.36 10.38 5.14
N PRO A 61 -1.21 11.71 5.01
CA PRO A 61 -0.18 12.33 4.18
C PRO A 61 1.25 12.09 4.68
N GLU A 62 1.41 11.72 5.95
CA GLU A 62 2.70 11.42 6.59
C GLU A 62 3.05 9.93 6.58
N ALA A 63 2.24 9.09 5.92
CA ALA A 63 2.48 7.66 5.86
C ALA A 63 3.73 7.32 5.03
N ASP A 64 4.71 6.69 5.67
CA ASP A 64 5.88 6.16 4.99
C ASP A 64 5.50 4.87 4.23
N VAL A 65 5.55 4.94 2.90
CA VAL A 65 5.21 3.83 1.99
C VAL A 65 6.43 3.42 1.19
N VAL A 66 6.71 2.12 1.21
CA VAL A 66 7.76 1.49 0.41
C VAL A 66 7.11 0.86 -0.82
N PHE A 67 7.71 1.08 -1.99
CA PHE A 67 7.31 0.41 -3.22
C PHE A 67 8.31 -0.71 -3.53
N LEU A 68 7.80 -1.92 -3.74
CA LEU A 68 8.61 -3.07 -4.13
C LEU A 68 8.07 -3.64 -5.43
N VAL A 69 8.91 -3.76 -6.45
CA VAL A 69 8.52 -4.38 -7.71
C VAL A 69 8.75 -5.88 -7.59
N THR A 70 7.67 -6.67 -7.68
CA THR A 70 7.71 -8.13 -7.54
C THR A 70 7.45 -8.87 -8.84
N GLY A 71 7.12 -8.15 -9.92
CA GLY A 71 6.58 -8.78 -11.13
C GLY A 71 5.09 -9.12 -10.97
N LYS A 72 4.48 -9.66 -12.04
CA LYS A 72 3.11 -10.16 -12.00
C LYS A 72 2.99 -11.26 -10.95
N PHE A 73 2.06 -11.07 -10.03
CA PHE A 73 1.74 -12.09 -9.04
C PHE A 73 0.75 -13.07 -9.68
N SER A 74 1.27 -14.16 -10.23
CA SER A 74 0.45 -15.33 -10.52
C SER A 74 0.09 -15.95 -9.17
N LYS A 75 -1.21 -16.05 -8.85
CA LYS A 75 -1.64 -17.00 -7.81
C LYS A 75 -0.96 -18.33 -8.15
N GLN A 76 -0.12 -18.83 -7.26
CA GLN A 76 0.34 -20.21 -7.38
C GLN A 76 -0.93 -21.05 -7.18
N ASP A 77 -1.46 -21.58 -8.28
CA ASP A 77 -2.45 -22.65 -8.22
C ASP A 77 -1.75 -23.80 -7.48
N PRO A 78 -2.26 -24.25 -6.33
CA PRO A 78 -1.79 -25.49 -5.73
C PRO A 78 -2.31 -26.64 -6.60
N ASP A 79 -1.42 -27.27 -7.36
CA ASP A 79 -1.67 -28.55 -8.02
C ASP A 79 -1.99 -29.65 -6.97
#